data_AF-A0A076PQH9-F1
#
_entry.id   AF-A0A076PQH9-F1
#
_cell.length_a   1.000
_cell.length_b   1.000
_cell.length_c   1.000
_cell.angle_alpha   90.00
_cell.angle_beta   90.00
_cell.angle_gamma   90.00
#
_symmetry.space_group_name_H-M   'P 1'
#
loop_
_entity.id
_entity.type
_entity.pdbx_description
1 polymer ?
#
loop_
_entity_poly.entity_id
_entity_poly.type
_entity_poly.pdbx_seq_one_letter_code
_entity_poly.pdbx_strand_id
1 'polypeptide(L)'
;MLFVCHVMKAKAIACLLASICLALLSGGVAAKEANSIASDVKKAVSDSLQVYKQGGVSGLTSAVSDCWRAPRDFCLYLDFASHRIAVGATYTGTALGEYFYAASVSQRGRTWLASNGRGQLANDQYLYAVDQVMNRTLIAHRDRMFKGSP
;
A
#
# COMPACT_ATOMS: atom_id res chain seq x y z
N MET A 1 -4.47 14.98 -40.14
CA MET A 1 -3.29 14.52 -39.39
C MET A 1 -3.45 14.86 -37.91
N LEU A 2 -4.06 13.99 -37.10
CA LEU A 2 -4.19 14.16 -35.64
C LEU A 2 -4.12 12.77 -34.99
N PHE A 3 -2.94 12.15 -35.03
CA PHE A 3 -2.70 10.78 -34.51
C PHE A 3 -1.51 10.72 -33.54
N VAL A 4 -1.12 11.84 -32.92
CA VAL A 4 0.12 11.94 -32.12
C VAL A 4 -0.14 12.07 -30.60
N CYS A 5 -1.34 12.47 -30.16
CA CYS A 5 -1.62 12.64 -28.72
C CYS A 5 -2.02 11.34 -27.98
N HIS A 6 -2.37 10.26 -28.69
CA HIS A 6 -2.80 9.02 -28.04
C HIS A 6 -1.64 8.08 -27.63
N VAL A 7 -0.45 8.26 -28.20
CA VAL A 7 0.68 7.33 -28.03
C VAL A 7 1.52 7.64 -26.77
N MET A 8 1.48 8.85 -26.24
CA MET A 8 2.29 9.23 -25.06
C MET A 8 1.69 8.78 -23.72
N LYS A 9 0.37 8.57 -23.61
CA LYS A 9 -0.28 8.21 -22.34
C LYS A 9 -0.37 6.70 -22.07
N ALA A 10 -0.31 5.86 -23.11
CA ALA A 10 -0.24 4.41 -22.97
C ALA A 10 1.11 3.94 -22.37
N LYS A 11 2.16 4.77 -22.44
CA LYS A 11 3.50 4.46 -21.90
C LYS A 11 3.62 4.64 -20.38
N ALA A 12 2.74 5.44 -19.76
CA ALA A 12 2.79 5.70 -18.32
C ALA A 12 2.37 4.48 -17.47
N ILE A 13 1.56 3.57 -18.02
CA ILE A 13 1.02 2.41 -17.29
C ILE A 13 1.82 1.14 -17.56
N ALA A 14 2.40 1.00 -18.75
CA ALA A 14 3.51 0.08 -18.95
C ALA A 14 4.65 0.39 -17.96
N CYS A 15 4.88 1.67 -17.62
CA CYS A 15 5.80 2.08 -16.56
C CYS A 15 5.36 1.70 -15.14
N LEU A 16 4.08 1.53 -14.81
CA LEU A 16 3.65 1.17 -13.46
C LEU A 16 3.78 -0.34 -13.20
N LEU A 17 3.39 -1.16 -14.19
CA LEU A 17 3.61 -2.61 -14.14
C LEU A 17 5.09 -2.96 -14.33
N ALA A 18 5.82 -2.20 -15.17
CA ALA A 18 7.27 -2.33 -15.27
C ALA A 18 7.98 -1.75 -14.05
N SER A 19 7.49 -0.74 -13.31
CA SER A 19 8.21 -0.18 -12.14
C SER A 19 8.38 -1.18 -10.99
N ILE A 20 7.52 -2.19 -10.89
CA ILE A 20 7.72 -3.28 -9.93
C ILE A 20 8.88 -4.20 -10.39
N CYS A 21 9.15 -4.30 -11.70
CA CYS A 21 10.27 -5.03 -12.29
C CYS A 21 11.54 -4.18 -12.50
N LEU A 22 11.41 -2.87 -12.73
CA LEU A 22 12.46 -1.91 -13.06
C LEU A 22 13.06 -1.25 -11.82
N ALA A 23 12.53 -1.50 -10.63
CA ALA A 23 13.22 -1.21 -9.37
C ALA A 23 14.55 -1.99 -9.23
N LEU A 24 14.81 -2.96 -10.10
CA LEU A 24 16.11 -3.64 -10.22
C LEU A 24 17.08 -2.97 -11.23
N LEU A 25 16.64 -2.11 -12.15
CA LEU A 25 17.46 -1.65 -13.29
C LEU A 25 17.09 -0.22 -13.78
N SER A 26 17.55 0.81 -13.04
CA SER A 26 17.88 2.22 -13.44
C SER A 26 16.84 3.18 -14.08
N GLY A 27 16.87 4.49 -13.67
CA GLY A 27 16.25 5.59 -14.44
C GLY A 27 15.85 6.94 -13.78
N GLY A 28 16.68 7.59 -12.95
CA GLY A 28 16.75 9.07 -12.79
C GLY A 28 15.58 9.86 -12.16
N VAL A 29 14.48 10.09 -12.88
CA VAL A 29 13.36 10.96 -12.42
C VAL A 29 12.22 10.15 -11.81
N ALA A 30 11.90 9.01 -12.41
CA ALA A 30 11.04 7.98 -11.81
C ALA A 30 11.64 7.44 -10.50
N ALA A 31 12.97 7.51 -10.36
CA ALA A 31 13.66 7.07 -9.15
C ALA A 31 13.30 7.94 -7.94
N LYS A 32 13.07 9.25 -8.08
CA LYS A 32 12.76 10.14 -6.94
C LYS A 32 11.35 9.92 -6.41
N GLU A 33 10.36 9.82 -7.31
CA GLU A 33 8.98 9.49 -6.93
C GLU A 33 8.84 8.04 -6.45
N ALA A 34 9.52 7.08 -7.10
CA ALA A 34 9.57 5.71 -6.63
C ALA A 34 10.26 5.61 -5.26
N ASN A 35 11.29 6.40 -5.00
CA ASN A 35 11.93 6.48 -3.68
C ASN A 35 10.98 7.08 -2.63
N SER A 36 10.17 8.09 -2.99
CA SER A 36 9.17 8.66 -2.09
C SER A 36 8.09 7.66 -1.74
N ILE A 37 7.51 6.98 -2.74
CA ILE A 37 6.49 5.95 -2.54
C ILE A 37 7.07 4.78 -1.73
N ALA A 38 8.28 4.31 -2.07
CA ALA A 38 8.93 3.25 -1.32
C ALA A 38 9.23 3.64 0.13
N SER A 39 9.58 4.91 0.38
CA SER A 39 9.74 5.46 1.73
C SER A 39 8.41 5.47 2.49
N ASP A 40 7.34 5.95 1.87
CA ASP A 40 6.01 6.00 2.49
C ASP A 40 5.45 4.61 2.77
N VAL A 41 5.66 3.65 1.87
CA VAL A 41 5.31 2.24 2.08
C VAL A 41 6.07 1.65 3.26
N LYS A 42 7.40 1.83 3.32
CA LYS A 42 8.22 1.35 4.44
C LYS A 42 7.79 2.00 5.76
N LYS A 43 7.50 3.30 5.72
CA LYS A 43 7.02 4.05 6.87
C LYS A 43 5.66 3.53 7.33
N ALA A 44 4.70 3.35 6.42
CA ALA A 44 3.38 2.82 6.73
C ALA A 44 3.45 1.43 7.38
N VAL A 45 4.33 0.55 6.88
CA VAL A 45 4.58 -0.76 7.49
C VAL A 45 5.18 -0.62 8.88
N SER A 46 6.21 0.20 9.05
CA SER A 46 6.86 0.44 10.34
C SER A 46 5.89 1.00 11.38
N ASP A 47 5.14 2.05 10.99
CA ASP A 47 4.14 2.72 11.84
C ASP A 47 3.03 1.73 12.22
N SER A 48 2.49 0.96 11.26
CA SER A 48 1.43 -0.02 11.54
C SER A 48 1.92 -1.11 12.50
N LEU A 49 3.14 -1.61 12.32
CA LEU A 49 3.74 -2.58 13.25
C LEU A 49 3.93 -1.98 14.64
N GLN A 50 4.39 -0.74 14.75
CA GLN A 50 4.55 -0.06 16.03
C GLN A 50 3.20 0.14 16.73
N VAL A 51 2.20 0.62 16.01
CA VAL A 51 0.83 0.79 16.54
C VAL A 51 0.26 -0.55 16.99
N TYR A 52 0.42 -1.61 16.20
CA TYR A 52 -0.02 -2.95 16.58
C TYR A 52 0.69 -3.48 17.84
N LYS A 53 2.00 -3.25 17.97
CA LYS A 53 2.75 -3.62 19.19
C LYS A 53 2.25 -2.89 20.44
N GLN A 54 1.77 -1.66 20.30
CA GLN A 54 1.32 -0.83 21.42
C GLN A 54 -0.15 -1.06 21.79
N GLY A 55 -1.02 -1.24 20.79
CA GLY A 55 -2.47 -1.24 20.98
C GLY A 55 -3.21 -2.35 20.25
N GLY A 56 -2.51 -3.33 19.67
CA GLY A 56 -3.13 -4.43 18.94
C GLY A 56 -3.97 -3.96 17.74
N VAL A 57 -4.98 -4.77 17.38
CA VAL A 57 -5.88 -4.47 16.25
C VAL A 57 -6.72 -3.21 16.49
N SER A 58 -7.13 -2.92 17.73
CA SER A 58 -7.86 -1.69 18.06
C SER A 58 -7.01 -0.43 17.87
N GLY A 59 -5.72 -0.51 18.19
CA GLY A 59 -4.75 0.54 17.88
C GLY A 59 -4.65 0.80 16.37
N LEU A 60 -4.58 -0.27 15.56
CA LEU A 60 -4.57 -0.16 14.10
C LEU A 60 -5.85 0.52 13.58
N THR A 61 -7.03 0.11 14.08
CA THR A 61 -8.30 0.72 13.69
C THR A 61 -8.31 2.22 13.97
N SER A 62 -7.84 2.63 15.15
CA SER A 62 -7.78 4.05 15.54
C SER A 62 -6.84 4.83 14.63
N ALA A 63 -5.63 4.31 14.39
CA ALA A 63 -4.64 4.97 13.54
C ALA A 63 -5.10 5.13 12.09
N VAL A 64 -5.72 4.09 11.51
CA VAL A 64 -6.25 4.15 10.13
C VAL A 64 -7.44 5.10 10.05
N SER A 65 -8.37 5.02 11.01
CA SER A 65 -9.53 5.91 11.07
C SER A 65 -9.11 7.38 11.20
N ASP A 66 -8.14 7.68 12.06
CA ASP A 66 -7.62 9.03 12.22
C ASP A 66 -6.88 9.53 10.97
N CYS A 67 -6.12 8.67 10.29
CA CYS A 67 -5.47 9.04 9.03
C CYS A 67 -6.51 9.45 7.98
N TRP A 68 -7.58 8.67 7.82
CA TRP A 68 -8.65 8.95 6.85
C TRP A 68 -9.47 10.21 7.16
N ARG A 69 -9.31 10.85 8.33
CA ARG A 69 -9.88 12.19 8.57
C ARG A 69 -9.21 13.28 7.73
N ALA A 70 -7.96 13.07 7.31
CA ALA A 70 -7.23 13.93 6.39
C ALA A 70 -6.61 13.07 5.26
N PRO A 71 -7.44 12.62 4.29
CA PRO A 71 -7.05 11.64 3.28
C PRO A 71 -5.81 12.04 2.47
N ARG A 72 -4.88 11.10 2.33
CA ARG A 72 -3.67 11.20 1.51
C ARG A 72 -3.20 9.80 1.11
N ASP A 73 -2.31 9.69 0.13
CA ASP A 73 -1.78 8.39 -0.34
C ASP A 73 -1.15 7.56 0.80
N PHE A 74 -0.50 8.21 1.77
CA PHE A 74 0.02 7.53 2.95
C PHE A 74 -1.06 6.77 3.74
N CYS A 75 -2.30 7.30 3.81
CA CYS A 75 -3.39 6.61 4.52
C CYS A 75 -3.81 5.33 3.81
N LEU A 76 -3.75 5.31 2.48
CA LEU A 76 -3.94 4.08 1.71
C LEU A 76 -2.89 3.03 2.11
N TYR A 77 -1.62 3.43 2.19
CA TYR A 77 -0.54 2.53 2.55
C TYR A 77 -0.65 2.01 3.98
N LEU A 78 -0.98 2.90 4.92
CA LEU A 78 -1.22 2.56 6.33
C LEU A 78 -2.38 1.58 6.48
N ASP A 79 -3.48 1.80 5.74
CA ASP A 79 -4.67 0.95 5.78
C ASP A 79 -4.37 -0.47 5.28
N PHE A 80 -3.71 -0.61 4.13
CA PHE A 80 -3.33 -1.91 3.61
C PHE A 80 -2.26 -2.62 4.46
N ALA A 81 -1.31 -1.89 5.04
CA ALA A 81 -0.35 -2.47 5.99
C ALA A 81 -1.06 -2.98 7.26
N SER A 82 -1.96 -2.17 7.82
CA SER A 82 -2.77 -2.52 9.00
C SER A 82 -3.69 -3.71 8.74
N HIS A 83 -4.32 -3.76 7.56
CA HIS A 83 -5.10 -4.90 7.10
C HIS A 83 -4.27 -6.20 7.12
N ARG A 84 -3.06 -6.19 6.55
CA ARG A 84 -2.20 -7.38 6.53
C ARG A 84 -1.77 -7.82 7.92
N ILE A 85 -1.49 -6.89 8.82
CA ILE A 85 -1.17 -7.21 10.22
C ILE A 85 -2.39 -7.79 10.93
N ALA A 86 -3.58 -7.19 10.77
CA ALA A 86 -4.82 -7.68 11.36
C ALA A 86 -5.20 -9.08 10.85
N VAL A 87 -5.02 -9.35 9.55
CA VAL A 87 -5.14 -10.70 8.98
C VAL A 87 -4.08 -11.64 9.57
N GLY A 88 -2.84 -11.18 9.72
CA GLY A 88 -1.79 -11.96 10.39
C GLY A 88 -2.16 -12.37 11.83
N ALA A 89 -2.81 -11.47 12.58
CA ALA A 89 -3.24 -11.69 13.95
C ALA A 89 -4.34 -12.77 14.07
N THR A 90 -5.06 -13.09 12.99
CA THR A 90 -6.05 -14.18 13.01
C THR A 90 -5.42 -15.54 13.17
N TYR A 91 -4.19 -15.72 12.67
CA TYR A 91 -3.43 -16.96 12.87
C TYR A 91 -2.99 -17.17 14.33
N THR A 92 -3.03 -16.11 15.14
CA THR A 92 -2.76 -16.17 16.58
C THR A 92 -4.04 -16.04 17.42
N GLY A 93 -5.23 -16.25 16.82
CA GLY A 93 -6.51 -16.31 17.52
C GLY A 93 -7.25 -14.97 17.69
N THR A 94 -6.78 -13.87 17.11
CA THR A 94 -7.50 -12.59 17.14
C THR A 94 -8.55 -12.55 16.03
N ALA A 95 -9.82 -12.29 16.37
CA ALA A 95 -10.87 -12.17 15.35
C ALA A 95 -10.62 -10.96 14.44
N LEU A 96 -10.82 -11.13 13.13
CA LEU A 96 -10.74 -10.02 12.18
C LEU A 96 -11.99 -9.16 12.28
N GLY A 97 -11.83 -7.89 12.65
CA GLY A 97 -12.93 -6.93 12.66
C GLY A 97 -13.31 -6.48 11.24
N GLU A 98 -14.59 -6.11 11.05
CA GLU A 98 -15.14 -5.67 9.75
C GLU A 98 -14.37 -4.51 9.13
N TYR A 99 -13.78 -3.67 9.97
CA TYR A 99 -12.95 -2.54 9.55
C TYR A 99 -11.79 -2.96 8.66
N PHE A 100 -11.24 -4.16 8.89
CA PHE A 100 -10.13 -4.74 8.15
C PHE A 100 -10.54 -5.87 7.20
N TYR A 101 -11.83 -6.05 6.93
CA TYR A 101 -12.23 -6.92 5.81
C TYR A 101 -11.68 -6.36 4.50
N ALA A 102 -11.26 -7.25 3.61
CA ALA A 102 -10.70 -6.87 2.31
C ALA A 102 -11.67 -5.94 1.55
N ALA A 103 -12.97 -6.22 1.58
CA ALA A 103 -13.99 -5.38 0.99
C ALA A 103 -13.99 -3.95 1.56
N SER A 104 -13.90 -3.79 2.88
CA SER A 104 -13.88 -2.51 3.57
C SER A 104 -12.63 -1.68 3.22
N VAL A 105 -11.45 -2.31 3.26
CA VAL A 105 -10.17 -1.69 2.91
C VAL A 105 -10.15 -1.26 1.45
N SER A 106 -10.55 -2.15 0.54
CA SER A 106 -10.65 -1.85 -0.89
C SER A 106 -11.70 -0.78 -1.17
N GLN A 107 -12.80 -0.71 -0.42
CA GLN A 107 -13.81 0.32 -0.59
C GLN A 107 -13.29 1.72 -0.20
N ARG A 108 -12.57 1.84 0.93
CA ARG A 108 -11.92 3.10 1.32
C ARG A 108 -10.89 3.53 0.28
N GLY A 109 -10.06 2.59 -0.18
CA GLY A 109 -9.09 2.86 -1.25
C GLY A 109 -9.74 3.29 -2.56
N ARG A 110 -10.82 2.63 -2.99
CA ARG A 110 -11.59 3.02 -4.20
C ARG A 110 -12.17 4.42 -4.07
N THR A 111 -12.69 4.76 -2.89
CA THR A 111 -13.25 6.09 -2.61
C THR A 111 -12.19 7.17 -2.75
N TRP A 112 -10.99 6.94 -2.20
CA TRP A 112 -9.86 7.85 -2.35
C TRP A 112 -9.42 8.01 -3.82
N LEU A 113 -9.36 6.92 -4.58
CA LEU A 113 -8.87 6.92 -5.95
C LEU A 113 -9.92 7.38 -6.98
N ALA A 114 -11.19 7.55 -6.59
CA ALA A 114 -12.27 7.91 -7.50
C ALA A 114 -12.02 9.26 -8.19
N SER A 115 -11.44 10.23 -7.47
CA SER A 115 -11.10 11.56 -8.01
C SER A 115 -9.95 11.56 -9.02
N ASN A 116 -9.20 10.46 -9.14
CA ASN A 116 -8.02 10.41 -10.02
C ASN A 116 -8.37 10.20 -11.50
N GLY A 117 -9.65 9.98 -11.84
CA GLY A 117 -10.13 9.93 -13.23
C GLY A 117 -9.63 8.74 -14.06
N ARG A 118 -9.02 7.72 -13.44
CA ARG A 118 -8.40 6.56 -14.12
C ARG A 118 -9.36 5.42 -14.46
N GLY A 119 -10.60 5.49 -13.96
CA GLY A 119 -11.59 4.43 -14.09
C GLY A 119 -11.40 3.31 -13.06
N GLN A 120 -12.47 2.53 -12.86
CA GLN A 120 -12.55 1.53 -11.78
C GLN A 120 -11.50 0.42 -11.93
N LEU A 121 -11.31 -0.12 -13.14
CA LEU A 121 -10.36 -1.20 -13.39
C LEU A 121 -8.92 -0.82 -13.00
N ALA A 122 -8.49 0.40 -13.37
CA ALA A 122 -7.15 0.88 -13.03
C ALA A 122 -6.97 1.09 -11.52
N ASN A 123 -8.01 1.55 -10.84
CA ASN A 123 -8.00 1.70 -9.39
C ASN A 123 -7.90 0.32 -8.71
N ASP A 124 -8.66 -0.68 -9.16
CA ASP A 124 -8.62 -2.03 -8.59
C ASP A 124 -7.25 -2.69 -8.79
N GLN A 125 -6.66 -2.54 -9.97
CA GLN A 125 -5.29 -3.00 -10.25
C GLN A 125 -4.25 -2.33 -9.35
N TYR A 126 -4.40 -1.03 -9.12
CA TYR A 126 -3.50 -0.29 -8.24
C TYR A 126 -3.62 -0.76 -6.79
N LEU A 127 -4.85 -0.90 -6.28
CA LEU A 127 -5.10 -1.40 -4.92
C LEU A 127 -4.55 -2.81 -4.71
N TYR A 128 -4.71 -3.68 -5.71
CA TYR A 128 -4.10 -5.01 -5.69
C TYR A 128 -2.56 -4.94 -5.63
N ALA A 129 -1.94 -4.02 -6.39
CA ALA A 129 -0.49 -3.85 -6.36
C ALA A 129 0.00 -3.35 -4.99
N VAL A 130 -0.70 -2.37 -4.39
CA VAL A 130 -0.41 -1.88 -3.03
C VAL A 130 -0.47 -3.03 -2.02
N ASP A 131 -1.51 -3.85 -2.08
CA ASP A 131 -1.70 -4.99 -1.20
C ASP A 131 -0.56 -6.03 -1.28
N GLN A 132 -0.08 -6.30 -2.49
CA GLN A 132 1.06 -7.19 -2.73
C GLN A 132 2.37 -6.59 -2.20
N VAL A 133 2.59 -5.30 -2.41
CA VAL A 133 3.78 -4.59 -1.91
C VAL A 133 3.81 -4.56 -0.38
N MET A 134 2.67 -4.33 0.27
CA MET A 134 2.58 -4.35 1.73
C MET A 134 2.91 -5.72 2.31
N ASN A 135 2.34 -6.79 1.73
CA ASN A 135 2.63 -8.16 2.15
C ASN A 135 4.12 -8.48 2.05
N ARG A 136 4.75 -8.19 0.90
CA ARG A 136 6.19 -8.42 0.70
C ARG A 136 7.05 -7.60 1.65
N THR A 137 6.69 -6.34 1.89
CA THR A 137 7.44 -5.43 2.77
C THR A 137 7.35 -5.89 4.23
N LEU A 138 6.19 -6.35 4.67
CA LEU A 138 5.98 -6.92 6.01
C LEU A 138 6.81 -8.20 6.22
N ILE A 139 6.81 -9.12 5.25
CA ILE A 139 7.63 -10.34 5.28
C ILE A 139 9.12 -9.96 5.38
N ALA A 140 9.59 -9.05 4.51
CA ALA A 140 10.98 -8.60 4.55
C ALA A 140 11.36 -7.92 5.87
N HIS A 141 10.45 -7.14 6.47
CA HIS A 141 10.67 -6.51 7.77
C HIS A 141 10.76 -7.57 8.89
N ARG A 142 9.88 -8.58 8.86
CA ARG A 142 9.90 -9.71 9.78
C ARG A 142 11.22 -10.49 9.69
N ASP A 143 11.64 -10.85 8.48
CA ASP A 143 12.85 -11.66 8.27
C ASP A 143 14.12 -10.92 8.73
N ARG A 144 14.15 -9.58 8.65
CA ARG A 144 15.23 -8.77 9.22
C ARG A 144 15.26 -8.78 10.74
N MET A 145 14.10 -8.81 11.40
CA MET A 145 14.05 -8.93 12.86
C MET A 145 14.62 -10.27 13.34
N PHE A 146 14.42 -11.36 12.58
CA PHE A 146 14.93 -12.68 12.94
C PHE A 146 16.39 -12.94 12.54
N LYS A 147 16.92 -12.24 11.52
CA LYS A 147 18.33 -12.34 11.13
C LYS A 147 19.30 -11.51 12.01
N GLY A 148 18.77 -10.73 12.94
CA GLY A 148 19.53 -9.86 13.84
C GLY A 148 19.79 -10.42 15.24
N SER A 149 19.41 -11.67 15.54
CA SER A 149 19.74 -12.32 16.81
C SER A 149 21.08 -13.06 16.71
N PRO A 150 22.09 -12.72 17.55
CA PRO A 150 23.26 -13.57 17.79
C PRO A 150 22.86 -14.92 18.39
#